data_AF-A0A8S0GS99-F1
#
_entry.id   AF-A0A8S0GS99-F1
#
_cell.length_a   1.000
_cell.length_b   1.000
_cell.length_c   1.000
_cell.angle_alpha   90.00
_cell.angle_beta   90.00
_cell.angle_gamma   90.00
#
_symmetry.space_group_name_H-M   'P 1'
#
loop_
_entity.id
_entity.type
_entity.pdbx_description
1 polymer ?
#
loop_
_entity_poly.entity_id
_entity_poly.type
_entity_poly.pdbx_seq_one_letter_code
_entity_poly.pdbx_strand_id
1 'polypeptide(L)' 'MLDENVPVEELLKMIPAQRMGTPEEVAGAVNFLMSAEASYITRQVLSVNGGLC' A
#
# COMPACT_ATOMS: atom_id res chain seq x y z
N MET A 1 9.11 12.97 7.46
CA MET A 1 8.91 13.87 6.31
C MET A 1 9.65 13.27 5.13
N LEU A 2 9.08 13.35 3.92
CA LEU A 2 9.78 12.87 2.72
C LEU A 2 11.02 13.73 2.47
N ASP A 3 12.07 13.12 1.94
CA ASP A 3 13.26 13.84 1.49
C ASP A 3 12.87 14.90 0.44
N GLU A 4 13.47 16.08 0.51
CA GLU A 4 13.18 17.22 -0.38
C GLU A 4 13.44 16.90 -1.86
N ASN A 5 14.26 15.88 -2.14
CA ASN A 5 14.58 15.43 -3.49
C ASN A 5 13.59 14.38 -4.04
N VAL A 6 12.53 14.02 -3.30
CA VAL A 6 11.52 13.08 -3.79
C VAL A 6 10.57 13.81 -4.76
N PRO A 7 10.51 13.42 -6.04
CA PRO A 7 9.62 14.05 -7.02
C PRO A 7 8.18 13.54 -6.84
N VAL A 8 7.50 14.02 -5.79
CA VAL A 8 6.15 13.57 -5.39
C VAL A 8 5.15 13.68 -6.54
N GLU A 9 5.22 14.76 -7.31
CA GLU A 9 4.29 15.02 -8.43
C GLU A 9 4.43 14.00 -9.56
N GLU A 10 5.66 13.57 -9.88
CA GLU A 10 5.89 12.53 -10.89
C GLU A 10 5.48 11.16 -10.36
N LEU A 11 5.74 10.87 -9.07
CA LEU A 11 5.31 9.62 -8.44
C LEU A 11 3.78 9.49 -8.44
N LEU A 12 3.05 10.56 -8.17
CA LEU A 12 1.59 10.55 -8.16
C LEU A 12 0.99 10.21 -9.53
N LYS A 13 1.64 10.59 -10.64
CA LYS A 13 1.19 10.23 -12.00
C LYS A 13 1.32 8.73 -12.28
N MET A 14 2.25 8.06 -11.61
CA MET A 14 2.47 6.62 -11.76
C MET A 14 1.51 5.79 -10.90
N ILE A 15 0.90 6.37 -9.86
CA ILE A 15 -0.08 5.69 -9.00
C ILE A 15 -1.47 5.80 -9.65
N PRO A 16 -2.11 4.70 -10.07
CA PRO A 16 -3.47 4.74 -10.65
C PRO A 16 -4.53 5.35 -9.73
N ALA A 17 -4.41 5.17 -8.41
CA ALA A 17 -5.28 5.81 -7.43
C ALA A 17 -5.12 7.34 -7.33
N GLN A 18 -4.11 7.92 -8.00
CA GLN A 18 -3.82 9.36 -8.05
C GLN A 18 -3.65 10.05 -6.69
N ARG A 19 -3.21 9.30 -5.68
CA ARG A 19 -2.95 9.84 -4.35
C ARG A 19 -1.93 8.99 -3.61
N MET A 20 -1.36 9.58 -2.56
CA MET A 20 -0.61 8.82 -1.56
C MET A 20 -1.56 7.93 -0.75
N GLY A 21 -1.07 6.76 -0.37
CA GLY A 21 -1.74 5.91 0.61
C GLY A 21 -1.61 6.48 2.01
N THR A 22 -2.48 6.04 2.92
CA THR A 22 -2.38 6.33 4.35
C THR A 22 -1.86 5.14 5.14
N PRO A 23 -1.25 5.34 6.32
CA PRO A 23 -0.83 4.24 7.19
C PRO A 23 -1.96 3.27 7.54
N GLU A 24 -3.19 3.77 7.69
CA GLU A 24 -4.38 2.99 8.03
C GLU A 24 -4.75 1.99 6.93
N GLU A 25 -4.48 2.31 5.67
CA GLU A 25 -4.73 1.39 4.55
C GLU A 25 -3.79 0.17 4.60
N VAL A 26 -2.53 0.38 4.99
CA VAL A 26 -1.59 -0.72 5.25
C VAL A 26 -2.02 -1.50 6.49
N ALA A 27 -2.38 -0.80 7.56
CA ALA A 27 -2.85 -1.43 8.80
C ALA A 27 -4.10 -2.30 8.57
N GLY A 28 -5.03 -1.85 7.73
CA GLY A 28 -6.23 -2.62 7.35
C GLY A 28 -5.89 -3.93 6.65
N ALA A 29 -4.94 -3.91 5.71
CA ALA A 29 -4.47 -5.12 5.04
C ALA A 29 -3.79 -6.09 6.03
N VAL A 30 -2.94 -5.58 6.93
CA VAL A 30 -2.31 -6.38 7.99
C VAL A 30 -3.36 -6.96 8.93
N ASN A 31 -4.36 -6.18 9.35
CA ASN A 31 -5.41 -6.63 10.24
C ASN A 31 -6.21 -7.80 9.63
N PHE A 32 -6.53 -7.73 8.34
CA PHE A 32 -7.14 -8.86 7.63
C PHE A 32 -6.23 -10.09 7.58
N LEU A 33 -4.94 -9.93 7.26
CA LEU A 33 -4.02 -11.06 7.19
C LEU A 33 -3.80 -11.75 8.55
N MET A 34 -4.00 -11.04 9.64
CA MET A 34 -3.93 -11.59 11.00
C MET A 34 -5.26 -12.18 11.49
N SER A 35 -6.34 -12.04 10.73
CA SER A 35 -7.67 -12.51 11.12
C SER A 35 -7.91 -13.98 10.73
N ALA A 36 -8.97 -14.58 11.30
CA ALA A 36 -9.31 -15.99 11.03
C ALA A 36 -9.76 -16.21 9.57
N GLU A 37 -10.30 -15.18 8.94
CA GLU A 37 -10.74 -15.16 7.55
C GLU A 37 -9.58 -15.39 6.57
N ALA A 38 -8.36 -15.00 6.94
CA ALA A 38 -7.16 -15.22 6.15
C ALA A 38 -6.44 -16.55 6.44
N SER A 39 -7.04 -17.46 7.22
CA SER A 39 -6.37 -18.67 7.75
C SER A 39 -5.74 -19.62 6.72
N TYR A 40 -6.13 -19.54 5.45
CA TYR A 40 -5.57 -20.37 4.37
C TYR A 40 -4.61 -19.61 3.44
N ILE A 41 -4.30 -18.35 3.75
CA ILE A 41 -3.36 -17.52 2.99
C ILE A 41 -1.98 -17.65 3.62
N THR A 42 -1.00 -18.14 2.84
CA THR A 42 0.40 -18.22 3.28
C THR A 42 1.35 -17.99 2.11
N ARG A 43 2.57 -17.52 2.42
CA ARG A 43 3.66 -17.22 1.47
C ARG A 43 3.30 -16.21 0.37
N GLN A 44 2.26 -15.40 0.59
CA GLN A 44 1.85 -14.36 -0.34
C GLN A 44 2.51 -13.04 0.01
N VAL A 45 2.85 -12.26 -1.01
CA VAL A 45 3.30 -10.87 -0.89
C VAL A 45 2.18 -9.99 -1.42
N LEU A 46 1.58 -9.18 -0.54
CA LEU A 46 0.51 -8.26 -0.90
C LEU A 46 1.07 -6.85 -1.04
N SER A 47 0.97 -6.27 -2.24
CA SER A 47 1.33 -4.88 -2.49
C SER A 47 0.16 -3.95 -2.16
N VAL A 48 0.33 -3.08 -1.16
CA VAL A 48 -0.63 -2.02 -0.81
C VAL A 48 -0.09 -0.70 -1.36
N ASN A 49 -0.25 -0.46 -2.67
CA ASN A 49 0.47 0.60 -3.39
C ASN A 49 -0.42 1.48 -4.30
N GLY A 50 -1.74 1.41 -4.16
CA GLY A 50 -2.65 2.20 -4.99
C GLY A 50 -2.62 1.86 -6.50
N GLY A 51 -2.09 0.68 -6.86
CA GLY A 51 -2.01 0.18 -8.23
C GLY A 51 -0.70 0.48 -8.96
N LEU A 52 0.34 0.92 -8.24
CA LEU A 52 1.63 1.33 -8.82
C LEU A 52 2.43 0.21 -9.53
N CYS A 53 2.06 -1.06 -9.32
CA CYS A 53 2.80 -2.24 -9.80
C CYS A 53 2.99 -2.30 -11.32
#